data_AF-A0A183THM4-F1
#
_entry.id   AF-A0A183THM4-F1
#
_cell.length_a   1.000
_cell.length_b   1.000
_cell.length_c   1.000
_cell.angle_alpha   90.00
_cell.angle_beta   90.00
_cell.angle_gamma   90.00
#
_symmetry.space_group_name_H-M   'P 1'
#
loop_
_entity.id
_entity.type
_entity.pdbx_description
1 polymer ?
#
loop_
_entity_poly.entity_id
_entity_poly.type
_entity_poly.pdbx_seq_one_letter_code
_entity_poly.pdbx_strand_id
1 'polypeptide(L)'
;MLFRYSEFLHSRPVRPHWKETNEGIRYVWPGRPNFMLIKTHSLADQARIAIPDGFAVSVDGRLGTITDNNARVTLLDLHRGVALRFWKGYRDAQTRFIEASEHCPPAGRPARRGRFLLLYSPRSSILELWSLVHGPLLKCWNLTCPLRFLPLHYQTFGRTLRK
;
A
#
# COMPACT_ATOMS: atom_id res chain seq x y z
N MET A 1 2.51 -13.54 9.69
CA MET A 1 2.06 -13.26 8.32
C MET A 1 2.89 -14.14 7.42
N LEU A 2 2.29 -15.23 6.92
CA LEU A 2 2.98 -16.15 6.02
C LEU A 2 2.64 -15.79 4.57
N PHE A 3 3.67 -15.62 3.74
CA PHE A 3 3.54 -15.36 2.31
C PHE A 3 3.68 -16.72 1.61
N ARG A 4 2.71 -17.12 0.78
CA ARG A 4 2.81 -18.39 0.05
C ARG A 4 3.47 -18.16 -1.30
N TYR A 5 4.47 -18.97 -1.58
CA TYR A 5 5.00 -19.18 -2.93
C TYR A 5 4.04 -20.09 -3.70
N SER A 6 3.67 -19.70 -4.91
CA SER A 6 2.91 -20.56 -5.81
C SER A 6 3.47 -20.40 -7.22
N GLU A 7 4.06 -21.45 -7.77
CA GLU A 7 4.47 -21.47 -9.17
C GLU A 7 3.23 -21.56 -10.05
N PHE A 8 3.00 -20.53 -10.86
CA PHE A 8 1.95 -20.55 -11.89
C PHE A 8 2.58 -20.95 -13.23
N LEU A 9 2.04 -22.02 -13.83
CA LEU A 9 2.46 -22.58 -15.12
C LEU A 9 1.87 -21.89 -16.35
N HIS A 10 1.08 -20.81 -16.21
CA HIS A 10 0.44 -20.10 -17.32
C HIS A 10 0.99 -18.67 -17.50
N SER A 11 0.81 -18.13 -18.72
CA SER A 11 1.31 -16.83 -19.21
C SER A 11 1.47 -15.77 -18.11
N ARG A 12 2.72 -15.37 -17.86
CA ARG A 12 3.11 -14.48 -16.76
C ARG A 12 2.41 -13.12 -16.89
N PRO A 13 1.46 -12.76 -16.00
CA PRO A 13 0.93 -11.41 -15.99
C PRO A 13 2.08 -10.45 -15.65
N VAL A 14 2.26 -9.37 -16.40
CA VAL A 14 3.40 -8.44 -16.17
C VAL A 14 3.12 -7.47 -15.01
N ARG A 15 1.85 -7.38 -14.58
CA ARG A 15 1.38 -6.42 -13.57
C ARG A 15 0.67 -7.11 -12.40
N PRO A 16 0.81 -6.56 -11.19
CA PRO A 16 0.09 -7.08 -10.04
C PRO A 16 -1.41 -6.92 -10.24
N HIS A 17 -2.17 -7.92 -9.83
CA HIS A 17 -3.63 -7.96 -10.05
C HIS A 17 -4.33 -8.70 -8.90
N TRP A 18 -5.62 -8.43 -8.79
CA TRP A 18 -6.50 -9.15 -7.87
C TRP A 18 -6.98 -10.44 -8.53
N LYS A 19 -6.99 -11.52 -7.75
CA LYS A 19 -7.56 -12.80 -8.15
C LYS A 19 -8.54 -13.25 -7.09
N GLU A 20 -9.78 -13.47 -7.50
CA GLU A 20 -10.76 -14.13 -6.66
C GLU A 20 -10.45 -15.63 -6.62
N THR A 21 -10.43 -16.18 -5.41
CA THR A 21 -10.19 -17.62 -5.18
C THR A 21 -11.25 -18.15 -4.24
N ASN A 22 -11.40 -19.48 -4.18
CA ASN A 22 -12.34 -20.14 -3.26
C ASN A 22 -12.10 -19.78 -1.78
N GLU A 23 -10.91 -19.28 -1.45
CA GLU A 23 -10.52 -18.84 -0.11
C GLU A 23 -10.57 -17.30 0.05
N GLY A 24 -11.19 -16.58 -0.89
CA GLY A 24 -11.35 -15.13 -0.88
C GLY A 24 -10.49 -14.38 -1.91
N ILE A 25 -10.58 -13.06 -1.88
CA ILE A 25 -9.83 -12.17 -2.79
C ILE A 25 -8.37 -12.13 -2.37
N ARG A 26 -7.47 -12.41 -3.32
CA ARG A 26 -6.03 -12.46 -3.09
C ARG A 26 -5.31 -11.52 -4.04
N TYR A 27 -4.22 -10.94 -3.57
CA TYR A 27 -3.36 -10.11 -4.39
C TYR A 27 -2.21 -10.95 -4.94
N VAL A 28 -2.08 -10.97 -6.27
CA VAL A 28 -1.07 -11.76 -6.99
C VAL A 28 0.05 -10.85 -7.44
N TRP A 29 1.27 -11.14 -6.99
CA TRP A 29 2.47 -10.45 -7.39
C TRP A 29 3.24 -11.22 -8.47
N PRO A 30 3.47 -10.64 -9.66
CA PRO A 30 4.16 -11.31 -10.76
C PRO A 30 5.69 -11.09 -10.82
N GLY A 31 6.27 -10.40 -9.84
CA GLY A 31 7.72 -10.27 -9.75
C GLY A 31 8.36 -11.57 -9.24
N ARG A 32 9.68 -11.71 -9.33
CA ARG A 32 10.38 -12.89 -8.79
C ARG A 32 10.72 -12.70 -7.31
N PRO A 33 10.42 -13.67 -6.43
CA PRO A 33 9.59 -14.86 -6.65
C PRO A 33 8.10 -14.47 -6.80
N ASN A 34 7.36 -15.15 -7.69
CA ASN A 34 5.91 -14.95 -7.82
C ASN A 34 5.26 -15.42 -6.52
N PHE A 35 4.86 -14.49 -5.66
CA PHE A 35 4.18 -14.83 -4.41
C PHE A 35 2.74 -14.32 -4.44
N MET A 36 1.90 -15.04 -3.74
CA MET A 36 0.56 -14.60 -3.44
C MET A 36 0.56 -14.00 -2.05
N LEU A 37 0.12 -12.75 -1.95
CA LEU A 37 -0.05 -12.09 -0.66
C LEU A 37 -1.33 -12.61 -0.02
N ILE A 38 -1.14 -13.58 0.87
CA ILE A 38 -2.21 -14.11 1.71
C ILE A 38 -1.88 -13.75 3.14
N LYS A 39 -2.71 -12.95 3.81
CA LYS A 39 -2.50 -12.59 5.22
C LYS A 39 -2.94 -13.74 6.13
N THR A 40 -2.21 -14.84 6.10
CA THR A 40 -2.49 -16.00 6.97
C THR A 40 -1.77 -15.80 8.31
N HIS A 41 -2.56 -15.43 9.32
CA HIS A 41 -2.25 -15.42 10.75
C HIS A 41 -1.04 -14.61 11.24
N SER A 42 -1.13 -14.21 12.52
CA SER A 42 -0.01 -13.84 13.39
C SER A 42 -0.09 -14.80 14.57
N LEU A 43 1.03 -15.13 15.23
CA LEU A 43 1.16 -16.17 16.27
C LEU A 43 0.13 -16.10 17.42
N ALA A 44 -0.69 -15.05 17.51
CA ALA A 44 -1.78 -14.88 18.47
C ALA A 44 -3.03 -14.15 17.93
N ASP A 45 -3.19 -13.95 16.61
CA ASP A 45 -4.35 -13.21 16.07
C ASP A 45 -5.33 -14.11 15.31
N GLN A 46 -6.62 -13.79 15.43
CA GLN A 46 -7.71 -14.31 14.61
C GLN A 46 -7.42 -14.24 13.10
N ALA A 47 -8.14 -15.03 12.30
CA ALA A 47 -8.06 -14.99 10.85
C ALA A 47 -8.23 -13.55 10.35
N ARG A 48 -7.27 -13.11 9.51
CA ARG A 48 -7.20 -11.72 9.06
C ARG A 48 -7.65 -11.62 7.63
N ILE A 49 -8.62 -10.74 7.40
CA ILE A 49 -9.17 -10.47 6.08
C ILE A 49 -8.68 -9.07 5.67
N ALA A 50 -8.08 -8.99 4.49
CA ALA A 50 -7.71 -7.70 3.90
C ALA A 50 -8.99 -7.00 3.41
N ILE A 51 -9.12 -5.71 3.69
CA ILE A 51 -10.21 -4.92 3.13
C ILE A 51 -9.84 -4.48 1.70
N PRO A 52 -10.75 -4.59 0.72
CA PRO A 52 -10.45 -4.26 -0.69
C PRO A 52 -9.95 -2.82 -0.89
N ASP A 53 -10.58 -1.85 -0.22
CA ASP A 53 -10.27 -0.42 -0.35
C ASP A 53 -9.06 0.04 0.50
N GLY A 54 -8.52 -0.85 1.34
CA GLY A 54 -7.38 -0.55 2.23
C GLY A 54 -6.03 -1.01 1.68
N PHE A 55 -5.97 -1.35 0.39
CA PHE A 55 -4.75 -1.78 -0.26
C PHE A 55 -4.16 -0.69 -1.14
N ALA A 56 -2.84 -0.48 -1.05
CA ALA A 56 -2.12 0.39 -1.98
C ALA A 56 -0.75 -0.19 -2.33
N VAL A 57 -0.25 0.22 -3.49
CA VAL A 57 1.03 -0.21 -4.05
C VAL A 57 1.78 1.03 -4.49
N SER A 58 3.05 1.07 -4.13
CA SER A 58 3.97 2.11 -4.61
C SER A 58 4.15 2.04 -6.12
N VAL A 59 4.53 3.15 -6.75
CA VAL A 59 4.66 3.24 -8.22
C VAL A 59 5.71 2.28 -8.77
N ASP A 60 6.80 2.06 -8.02
CA ASP A 60 7.85 1.09 -8.35
C ASP A 60 7.45 -0.37 -8.04
N GLY A 61 6.31 -0.56 -7.37
CA GLY A 61 5.81 -1.87 -7.00
C GLY A 61 6.60 -2.56 -5.87
N ARG A 62 7.57 -1.88 -5.24
CA ARG A 62 8.40 -2.52 -4.21
C ARG A 62 7.71 -2.58 -2.86
N LEU A 63 6.91 -1.58 -2.56
CA LEU A 63 6.18 -1.44 -1.30
C LEU A 63 4.68 -1.56 -1.51
N GLY A 64 4.02 -2.15 -0.51
CA GLY A 64 2.57 -2.25 -0.46
C GLY A 64 2.06 -1.98 0.95
N THR A 65 0.81 -1.58 1.05
CA THR A 65 0.09 -1.46 2.32
C THR A 65 -1.18 -2.27 2.28
N ILE A 66 -1.49 -2.97 3.37
CA ILE A 66 -2.74 -3.72 3.56
C ILE A 66 -3.38 -3.28 4.87
N THR A 67 -4.61 -2.80 4.82
CA THR A 67 -5.49 -2.69 5.99
C THR A 67 -6.23 -4.01 6.23
N ASP A 68 -6.34 -4.43 7.49
CA ASP A 68 -7.09 -5.63 7.89
C ASP A 68 -8.31 -5.34 8.76
N ASN A 69 -9.16 -6.36 8.92
CA ASN A 69 -10.32 -6.39 9.81
C ASN A 69 -10.00 -6.14 11.31
N ASN A 70 -8.73 -6.24 11.72
CA ASN A 70 -8.27 -5.98 13.08
C ASN A 70 -7.85 -4.50 13.30
N ALA A 71 -8.25 -3.60 12.40
CA ALA A 71 -7.93 -2.19 12.44
C ALA A 71 -6.42 -1.92 12.42
N ARG A 72 -5.67 -2.67 11.59
CA ARG A 72 -4.23 -2.46 11.40
C ARG A 72 -3.91 -2.21 9.94
N VAL A 73 -3.08 -1.21 9.70
CA VAL A 73 -2.39 -1.01 8.42
C VAL A 73 -1.02 -1.66 8.52
N THR A 74 -0.66 -2.49 7.54
CA THR A 74 0.65 -3.15 7.45
C THR A 74 1.40 -2.64 6.23
N LEU A 75 2.59 -2.05 6.43
CA LEU A 75 3.54 -1.78 5.36
C LEU A 75 4.35 -3.04 5.05
N LEU A 76 4.51 -3.33 3.77
CA LEU A 76 5.12 -4.55 3.25
C LEU A 76 6.24 -4.19 2.28
N ASP A 77 7.36 -4.92 2.37
CA ASP A 77 8.25 -5.13 1.22
C ASP A 77 7.62 -6.24 0.40
N LEU A 78 7.10 -5.86 -0.77
CA LEU A 78 6.47 -6.80 -1.69
C LEU A 78 7.54 -7.75 -2.20
N HIS A 79 8.67 -7.27 -2.71
CA HIS A 79 9.70 -8.13 -3.28
C HIS A 79 10.21 -9.21 -2.31
N ARG A 80 10.40 -8.86 -1.04
CA ARG A 80 10.87 -9.80 0.00
C ARG A 80 9.75 -10.59 0.65
N GLY A 81 8.49 -10.19 0.46
CA GLY A 81 7.36 -10.73 1.20
C GLY A 81 7.58 -10.62 2.69
N VAL A 82 7.84 -9.41 3.22
CA VAL A 82 8.00 -9.19 4.66
C VAL A 82 7.24 -7.94 5.11
N ALA A 83 6.71 -7.99 6.34
CA ALA A 83 6.15 -6.80 6.97
C ALA A 83 7.27 -5.91 7.51
N LEU A 84 7.20 -4.63 7.15
CA LEU A 84 8.18 -3.60 7.53
C LEU A 84 7.70 -2.79 8.73
N ARG A 85 6.40 -2.47 8.79
CA ARG A 85 5.82 -1.62 9.85
C ARG A 85 4.33 -1.87 9.99
N PHE A 86 3.80 -1.63 11.19
CA PHE A 86 2.37 -1.66 11.48
C PHE A 86 1.89 -0.35 12.10
N TRP A 87 0.65 0.03 11.77
CA TRP A 87 -0.13 1.05 12.47
C TRP A 87 -1.40 0.40 13.02
N LYS A 88 -1.78 0.73 14.25
CA LYS A 88 -2.93 0.15 14.97
C LYS A 88 -4.03 1.19 15.18
N GLY A 89 -5.29 0.77 15.24
CA GLY A 89 -6.44 1.66 15.43
C GLY A 89 -7.04 2.21 14.13
N TYR A 90 -6.57 1.72 12.99
CA TYR A 90 -6.89 2.21 11.66
C TYR A 90 -7.94 1.33 10.98
N ARG A 91 -9.14 1.28 11.57
CA ARG A 91 -10.26 0.50 11.04
C ARG A 91 -10.77 1.13 9.75
N ASP A 92 -10.97 0.31 8.72
CA ASP A 92 -11.45 0.74 7.40
C ASP A 92 -10.55 1.79 6.73
N ALA A 93 -9.29 1.89 7.18
CA ALA A 93 -8.37 2.89 6.70
C ALA A 93 -8.00 2.67 5.24
N GLN A 94 -8.01 3.77 4.48
CA GLN A 94 -7.54 3.81 3.11
C GLN A 94 -6.10 4.31 3.11
N THR A 95 -5.30 3.80 2.18
CA THR A 95 -3.88 4.13 2.10
C THR A 95 -3.49 4.56 0.70
N ARG A 96 -2.46 5.42 0.59
CA ARG A 96 -1.89 5.81 -0.69
C ARG A 96 -0.42 6.18 -0.56
N PHE A 97 0.41 5.66 -1.47
CA PHE A 97 1.79 6.12 -1.58
C PHE A 97 1.87 7.46 -2.31
N ILE A 98 2.70 8.36 -1.79
CA ILE A 98 3.05 9.63 -2.41
C ILE A 98 4.56 9.69 -2.58
N GLU A 99 4.99 10.17 -3.73
CA GLU A 99 6.38 10.50 -4.01
C GLU A 99 6.52 12.01 -4.08
N ALA A 100 7.52 12.54 -3.39
CA ALA A 100 7.87 13.95 -3.45
C ALA A 100 9.34 14.08 -3.85
N SER A 101 9.62 15.06 -4.71
CA SER A 101 10.98 15.51 -4.97
C SER A 101 11.26 16.71 -4.10
N GLU A 102 12.49 16.80 -3.61
CA GLU A 102 13.00 17.99 -2.96
C GLU A 102 12.88 19.18 -3.90
N HIS A 103 12.24 20.24 -3.42
CA HIS A 103 12.13 21.50 -4.11
C HIS A 103 13.39 22.33 -3.82
N CYS A 104 14.04 22.84 -4.87
CA CYS A 104 15.30 23.59 -4.79
C CYS A 104 16.47 22.80 -4.14
N PRO A 105 17.02 21.76 -4.81
CA PRO A 105 18.25 21.14 -4.35
C PRO A 105 19.42 22.16 -4.38
N PRO A 106 20.32 22.14 -3.38
CA PRO A 106 21.61 22.80 -3.40
C PRO A 106 22.40 22.52 -4.69
N ALA A 107 23.18 23.52 -5.11
CA ALA A 107 24.03 23.42 -6.29
C ALA A 107 24.99 22.22 -6.18
N GLY A 108 25.16 21.49 -7.28
CA GLY A 108 26.07 20.34 -7.36
C GLY A 108 25.51 19.01 -6.82
N ARG A 109 24.26 18.94 -6.35
CA ARG A 109 23.63 17.67 -5.98
C ARG A 109 22.26 17.44 -6.63
N PRO A 110 21.90 16.19 -6.97
CA PRO A 110 20.57 15.87 -7.47
C PRO A 110 19.50 16.07 -6.39
N ALA A 111 18.27 16.38 -6.82
CA ALA A 111 17.12 16.46 -5.93
C ALA A 111 16.86 15.12 -5.26
N ARG A 112 16.72 15.14 -3.93
CA ARG A 112 16.35 13.93 -3.18
C ARG A 112 14.90 13.59 -3.47
N ARG A 113 14.62 12.31 -3.66
CA ARG A 113 13.25 11.80 -3.77
C ARG A 113 12.88 11.11 -2.47
N GLY A 114 11.77 11.52 -1.88
CA GLY A 114 11.17 10.90 -0.71
C GLY A 114 9.90 10.17 -1.09
N ARG A 115 9.62 9.08 -0.37
CA ARG A 115 8.35 8.36 -0.47
C ARG A 115 7.68 8.34 0.89
N PHE A 116 6.39 8.60 0.88
CA PHE A 116 5.56 8.73 2.07
C PHE A 116 4.28 7.94 1.90
N LEU A 117 3.60 7.71 3.02
CA LEU A 117 2.31 7.06 3.06
C LEU A 117 1.27 8.06 3.54
N LEU A 118 0.25 8.31 2.72
CA LEU A 118 -1.00 8.85 3.22
C LEU A 118 -1.84 7.73 3.80
N LEU A 119 -2.38 7.99 4.97
CA LEU A 119 -3.26 7.10 5.70
C LEU A 119 -4.51 7.90 6.07
N TYR A 120 -5.64 7.55 5.48
CA TYR A 120 -6.93 8.13 5.81
C TYR A 120 -7.73 7.17 6.68
N SER A 121 -8.22 7.67 7.82
CA SER A 121 -9.11 6.97 8.74
C SER A 121 -10.54 7.50 8.59
N PRO A 122 -11.44 6.80 7.86
CA PRO A 122 -12.79 7.32 7.60
C PRO A 122 -13.62 7.55 8.85
N ARG A 123 -13.43 6.75 9.90
CA ARG A 123 -14.22 6.83 11.14
C ARG A 123 -13.89 8.04 12.00
N SER A 124 -12.63 8.47 11.99
CA SER A 124 -12.18 9.63 12.74
C SER A 124 -12.09 10.89 11.86
N SER A 125 -12.31 10.77 10.55
CA SER A 125 -12.11 11.83 9.56
C SER A 125 -10.71 12.44 9.63
N ILE A 126 -9.68 11.61 9.88
CA ILE A 126 -8.29 12.06 9.99
C ILE A 126 -7.51 11.57 8.76
N LEU A 127 -6.77 12.48 8.15
CA LEU A 127 -5.74 12.18 7.16
C LEU A 127 -4.36 12.36 7.78
N GLU A 128 -3.50 11.38 7.64
CA GLU A 128 -2.14 11.39 8.16
C GLU A 128 -1.12 11.16 7.06
N LEU A 129 0.00 11.89 7.13
CA LEU A 129 1.17 11.70 6.29
C LEU A 129 2.28 11.08 7.12
N TRP A 130 2.65 9.86 6.79
CA TRP A 130 3.66 9.09 7.48
C TRP A 130 4.94 8.95 6.65
N SER A 131 6.08 9.08 7.31
CA SER A 131 7.31 8.48 6.81
C SER A 131 7.24 6.95 6.97
N LEU A 132 7.91 6.21 6.09
CA LEU A 132 7.65 4.78 5.90
C LEU A 132 8.19 3.89 7.04
N VAL A 133 9.40 3.34 6.92
CA VAL A 133 9.83 2.23 7.80
C VAL A 133 10.21 2.69 9.21
N HIS A 134 11.07 3.70 9.34
CA HIS A 134 11.61 4.14 10.63
C HIS A 134 11.33 5.63 10.92
N GLY A 135 10.34 6.22 10.26
CA GLY A 135 10.09 7.65 10.36
C GLY A 135 8.83 8.03 11.14
N PRO A 136 8.72 9.30 11.54
CA PRO A 136 7.61 9.79 12.33
C PRO A 136 6.35 10.01 11.47
N LEU A 137 5.25 10.33 12.17
CA LEU A 137 4.14 11.07 11.59
C LEU A 137 4.65 12.46 11.21
N LEU A 138 4.49 12.84 9.95
CA LEU A 138 4.94 14.12 9.42
C LEU A 138 3.86 15.19 9.54
N LYS A 139 2.60 14.80 9.28
CA LYS A 139 1.47 15.72 9.33
C LYS A 139 0.17 14.99 9.54
N CYS A 140 -0.76 15.66 10.21
CA CYS A 140 -2.12 15.20 10.45
C CYS A 140 -3.08 16.34 10.08
N TRP A 141 -4.20 15.98 9.43
CA TRP A 141 -5.29 16.87 9.07
C TRP A 141 -6.60 16.28 9.55
N ASN A 142 -7.42 17.11 10.20
CA ASN A 142 -8.81 16.81 10.48
C ASN A 142 -9.64 17.25 9.28
N LEU A 143 -10.36 16.31 8.68
CA LEU A 143 -11.22 16.56 7.53
C LEU A 143 -12.64 16.84 8.02
N THR A 144 -13.27 17.84 7.40
CA THR A 144 -14.68 18.17 7.65
C THR A 144 -15.62 17.42 6.71
N CYS A 145 -15.09 16.80 5.66
CA CYS A 145 -15.83 16.06 4.66
C CYS A 145 -15.24 14.67 4.42
N PRO A 146 -16.04 13.71 3.94
CA PRO A 146 -15.55 12.37 3.64
C PRO A 146 -14.56 12.42 2.47
N LEU A 147 -13.39 11.80 2.66
CA LEU A 147 -12.37 11.63 1.64
C LEU A 147 -12.37 10.19 1.13
N ARG A 148 -12.10 9.99 -0.15
CA ARG A 148 -11.83 8.66 -0.73
C ARG A 148 -10.64 8.73 -1.66
N PHE A 149 -9.69 7.81 -1.49
CA PHE A 149 -8.64 7.65 -2.48
C PHE A 149 -9.17 6.94 -3.71
N LEU A 150 -8.89 7.53 -4.89
CA LEU A 150 -9.29 6.94 -6.15
C LEU A 150 -8.29 5.84 -6.59
N PRO A 151 -8.79 4.74 -7.20
CA PRO A 151 -7.94 3.71 -7.78
C PRO A 151 -6.90 4.29 -8.75
N LEU A 152 -5.68 3.75 -8.70
CA LEU A 152 -4.54 4.24 -9.49
C LEU A 152 -4.81 4.24 -11.01
N HIS A 153 -5.74 3.40 -11.49
CA HIS A 153 -6.15 3.33 -12.90
C HIS A 153 -6.69 4.66 -13.47
N TYR A 154 -7.15 5.59 -12.62
CA TYR A 154 -7.63 6.91 -13.06
C TYR A 154 -6.51 7.95 -13.26
N GLN A 155 -5.30 7.74 -12.72
CA GLN A 155 -4.21 8.74 -12.82
C GLN A 155 -3.45 8.68 -14.15
N THR A 156 -3.58 7.59 -14.90
CA THR A 156 -3.02 7.46 -16.25
C THR A 156 -3.77 8.29 -17.30
N PHE A 157 -5.01 8.71 -17.05
CA PHE A 157 -5.78 9.49 -18.03
C PHE A 157 -5.42 10.99 -18.02
N GLY A 158 -5.04 11.55 -16.87
CA GLY A 158 -4.70 12.98 -16.74
C GLY A 158 -3.30 13.36 -17.24
N ARG A 159 -2.42 12.40 -17.50
CA ARG A 159 -1.06 12.67 -18.03
C ARG A 159 -1.02 12.85 -19.56
N THR A 160 -2.11 12.56 -20.26
CA THR A 160 -2.21 12.68 -21.72
C THR A 160 -2.80 14.02 -22.19
N LEU A 161 -3.13 14.94 -21.28
CA LEU A 161 -3.65 16.29 -21.59
C LEU A 161 -2.68 17.40 -21.18
N ARG A 162 -1.41 17.25 -21.54
CA ARG A 162 -0.47 18.36 -21.69
C ARG A 162 0.34 18.12 -22.97
N LYS A 163 -0.22 18.56 -24.09
CA LYS A 163 0.51 18.95 -25.30
C LYS A 163 0.21 20.42 -25.54
#